data_AF-A0A2Y8ZTA1-F1
#
_entry.id   AF-A0A2Y8ZTA1-F1
#
_cell.length_a   1.000
_cell.length_b   1.000
_cell.length_c   1.000
_cell.angle_alpha   90.00
_cell.angle_beta   90.00
_cell.angle_gamma   90.00
#
_symmetry.space_group_name_H-M   'P 1'
#
loop_
_entity.id
_entity.type
_entity.pdbx_description
1 polymer ?
#
loop_
_entity_poly.entity_id
_entity_poly.type
_entity_poly.pdbx_seq_one_letter_code
_entity_poly.pdbx_strand_id
1 'polypeptide(L)'
;MLQIRPFGMGPRTRIRGACGPGREPGWFATIEPMNETVARIVRWLSLTLALAVTSTVLGIVGITFASLQGEIGMGIAVRTILELFALVSIVAFCARRWQDYGWGFWLSAATAGYLLNPLSWTGQALAGRAVLPSAGPATALVDLVTWVGVASAVVWLQGRRHEGPPIPADVRELLR
;
A
#
# COMPACT_ATOMS: atom_id res chain seq x y z
N MET A 1 6.03 -4.05 -56.79
CA MET A 1 6.85 -5.29 -56.74
C MET A 1 7.23 -5.54 -55.29
N LEU A 2 6.54 -6.47 -54.63
CA LEU A 2 6.82 -6.90 -53.27
C LEU A 2 8.05 -7.82 -53.26
N GLN A 3 9.04 -7.53 -52.43
CA GLN A 3 10.18 -8.41 -52.20
C GLN A 3 10.11 -8.94 -50.76
N ILE A 4 9.54 -10.14 -50.63
CA ILE A 4 9.51 -10.94 -49.40
C ILE A 4 10.92 -11.52 -49.20
N ARG A 5 11.56 -11.25 -48.05
CA ARG A 5 12.79 -11.94 -47.65
C ARG A 5 12.45 -13.19 -46.82
N PRO A 6 13.09 -14.33 -47.09
CA PRO A 6 12.81 -15.59 -46.41
C PRO A 6 13.41 -15.65 -45.00
N PHE A 7 12.67 -16.35 -44.13
CA PHE A 7 13.10 -16.80 -42.80
C PHE A 7 14.38 -17.65 -42.91
N GLY A 8 15.46 -17.16 -42.30
CA GLY A 8 16.70 -17.91 -42.12
C GLY A 8 16.66 -18.72 -40.83
N MET A 9 16.47 -20.03 -40.96
CA MET A 9 16.81 -21.03 -39.94
C MET A 9 18.30 -21.38 -40.04
N GLY A 10 19.00 -21.34 -38.91
CA GLY A 10 20.24 -22.08 -38.65
C GLY A 10 21.22 -21.34 -37.74
N PRO A 11 22.19 -22.03 -37.10
CA PRO A 11 22.17 -23.37 -36.52
C PRO A 11 22.40 -23.34 -34.99
N ARG A 12 22.01 -24.44 -34.31
CA ARG A 12 22.23 -24.70 -32.88
C ARG A 12 23.72 -24.64 -32.50
N THR A 13 24.16 -23.60 -31.80
CA THR A 13 25.40 -23.63 -31.01
C THR A 13 25.13 -24.24 -29.65
N ARG A 14 25.35 -25.56 -29.56
CA ARG A 14 25.46 -26.30 -28.31
C ARG A 14 26.74 -25.85 -27.60
N ILE A 15 26.63 -24.91 -26.66
CA ILE A 15 27.74 -24.54 -25.76
C ILE A 15 27.91 -25.71 -24.77
N ARG A 16 28.77 -26.68 -25.12
CA ARG A 16 29.42 -27.55 -24.13
C ARG A 16 30.67 -26.81 -23.64
N GLY A 17 30.48 -25.98 -22.62
CA GLY A 17 31.57 -25.43 -21.82
C GLY A 17 32.05 -26.47 -20.82
N ALA A 18 33.36 -26.68 -20.79
CA ALA A 18 34.09 -27.72 -20.08
C ALA A 18 33.80 -27.80 -18.57
N CYS A 19 33.73 -29.04 -18.06
CA CYS A 19 33.95 -29.35 -16.65
C CYS A 19 35.38 -28.94 -16.27
N GLY A 20 35.53 -27.89 -15.48
CA GLY A 20 36.76 -27.63 -14.74
C GLY A 20 36.77 -28.49 -13.46
N PRO A 21 37.88 -29.17 -13.13
CA PRO A 21 38.01 -29.84 -11.83
C PRO A 21 38.38 -28.80 -10.79
N GLY A 22 37.63 -28.74 -9.67
CA GLY A 22 38.10 -28.02 -8.47
C GLY A 22 37.35 -26.74 -8.08
N ARG A 23 36.03 -26.66 -8.26
CA ARG A 23 35.22 -25.75 -7.43
C ARG A 23 34.50 -26.55 -6.37
N GLU A 24 34.81 -26.25 -5.11
CA GLU A 24 34.08 -26.70 -3.94
C GLU A 24 32.57 -26.55 -4.15
N PRO A 25 31.73 -27.49 -3.66
CA PRO A 25 30.29 -27.31 -3.66
C PRO A 25 29.95 -26.16 -2.71
N GLY A 26 30.04 -24.93 -3.23
CA GLY A 26 29.44 -23.78 -2.61
C GLY A 26 27.97 -24.09 -2.47
N TRP A 27 27.54 -24.30 -1.22
CA TRP A 27 26.15 -24.35 -0.80
C TRP A 27 25.52 -22.98 -1.06
N PHE A 28 25.41 -22.59 -2.33
CA PHE A 28 24.51 -21.53 -2.73
C PHE A 28 23.13 -22.07 -2.45
N ALA A 29 22.61 -21.71 -1.27
CA ALA A 29 21.19 -21.81 -0.99
C ALA A 29 20.49 -21.10 -2.15
N THR A 30 19.99 -21.89 -3.11
CA THR A 30 19.01 -21.42 -4.08
C THR A 30 17.84 -20.95 -3.25
N ILE A 31 17.78 -19.63 -3.02
CA ILE A 31 16.60 -18.99 -2.47
C ILE A 31 15.52 -19.26 -3.51
N GLU A 32 14.71 -20.28 -3.28
CA GLU A 32 13.58 -20.58 -4.14
C GLU A 32 12.77 -19.29 -4.27
N PRO A 33 12.37 -18.90 -5.50
CA PRO A 33 11.57 -17.70 -5.68
C PRO A 33 10.32 -17.85 -4.82
N MET A 34 10.19 -16.95 -3.84
CA MET A 34 9.08 -16.97 -2.89
C MET A 34 7.77 -17.00 -3.67
N ASN A 35 6.94 -18.03 -3.43
CA ASN A 35 5.65 -18.23 -4.07
C ASN A 35 4.86 -16.91 -4.08
N GLU A 36 4.33 -16.51 -5.24
CA GLU A 36 3.58 -15.25 -5.43
C GLU A 36 2.46 -15.07 -4.39
N THR A 37 1.84 -16.18 -3.96
CA THR A 37 0.83 -16.19 -2.91
C THR A 37 1.39 -15.72 -1.57
N VAL A 38 2.57 -16.22 -1.18
CA VAL A 38 3.25 -15.84 0.06
C VAL A 38 3.66 -14.38 0.01
N ALA A 39 4.21 -13.92 -1.11
CA ALA A 39 4.57 -12.51 -1.30
C ALA A 39 3.35 -11.58 -1.16
N ARG A 40 2.20 -11.97 -1.71
CA ARG A 40 0.94 -11.24 -1.58
C ARG A 40 0.46 -11.18 -0.13
N ILE A 41 0.50 -12.30 0.60
CA ILE A 41 0.10 -12.35 2.01
C ILE A 41 1.00 -11.46 2.86
N VAL A 42 2.32 -11.54 2.66
CA VAL A 42 3.28 -10.72 3.42
C VAL A 42 3.07 -9.22 3.18
N ARG A 43 2.81 -8.81 1.93
CA ARG A 43 2.50 -7.41 1.59
C ARG A 43 1.17 -6.94 2.18
N TRP A 44 0.16 -7.82 2.16
CA TRP A 44 -1.13 -7.54 2.79
C TRP A 44 -0.97 -7.33 4.30
N LEU A 45 -0.25 -8.25 4.97
CA LEU A 45 0.03 -8.19 6.40
C LEU A 45 0.83 -6.94 6.76
N SER A 46 1.89 -6.63 6.01
CA SER A 46 2.73 -5.47 6.29
C SER A 46 1.98 -4.15 6.14
N LEU A 47 1.14 -4.03 5.11
CA LEU A 47 0.27 -2.85 4.94
C LEU A 47 -0.74 -2.74 6.08
N THR A 48 -1.40 -3.84 6.41
CA THR A 48 -2.40 -3.91 7.47
C THR A 48 -1.81 -3.51 8.82
N LEU A 49 -0.64 -4.06 9.17
CA LEU A 49 0.10 -3.72 10.39
C LEU A 49 0.59 -2.27 10.38
N ALA A 50 1.14 -1.79 9.26
CA ALA A 50 1.61 -0.41 9.15
C ALA A 50 0.46 0.57 9.39
N LEU A 51 -0.70 0.34 8.78
CA LEU A 51 -1.89 1.17 9.00
C LEU A 51 -2.32 1.15 10.47
N ALA A 52 -2.47 -0.04 11.06
CA ALA A 52 -2.92 -0.19 12.44
C ALA A 52 -1.96 0.46 13.46
N VAL A 53 -0.66 0.22 13.33
CA VAL A 53 0.34 0.74 14.28
C VAL A 53 0.47 2.25 14.14
N THR A 54 0.62 2.77 12.91
CA THR A 54 0.77 4.21 12.70
C THR A 54 -0.47 4.98 13.13
N SER A 55 -1.68 4.47 12.83
CA SER A 55 -2.92 5.10 13.27
C SER A 55 -3.05 5.10 14.79
N THR A 56 -2.69 3.99 15.45
CA THR A 56 -2.73 3.90 16.92
C THR A 56 -1.79 4.92 17.57
N VAL A 57 -0.55 5.00 17.08
CA VAL A 57 0.45 5.95 17.61
C VAL A 57 0.00 7.40 17.44
N LEU A 58 -0.47 7.76 16.24
CA LEU A 58 -0.96 9.13 15.98
C LEU A 58 -2.25 9.44 16.72
N GLY A 59 -3.11 8.43 16.90
CA GLY A 59 -4.29 8.49 17.74
C GLY A 59 -3.95 8.89 19.17
N ILE A 60 -2.98 8.20 19.77
CA ILE A 60 -2.47 8.49 21.12
C ILE A 60 -1.86 9.90 21.18
N VAL A 61 -1.04 10.28 20.20
CA VAL A 61 -0.44 11.63 20.15
C VAL A 61 -1.52 12.71 20.14
N GLY A 62 -2.57 12.55 19.33
CA GLY A 62 -3.69 13.49 19.27
C GLY A 62 -4.46 13.58 20.59
N ILE A 63 -4.71 12.44 21.25
CA ILE A 63 -5.37 12.39 22.57
C ILE A 63 -4.51 13.09 23.64
N THR A 64 -3.21 12.81 23.66
CA THR A 64 -2.27 13.45 24.60
C THR A 64 -2.23 14.96 24.37
N PHE A 65 -2.15 15.41 23.11
CA PHE A 65 -2.19 16.83 22.79
C PHE A 65 -3.49 17.50 23.26
N ALA A 66 -4.64 16.84 23.05
CA ALA A 66 -5.94 17.29 23.56
C ALA A 66 -5.92 17.49 25.09
N SER A 67 -5.35 16.52 25.80
CA SER A 67 -5.30 16.52 27.26
C SER A 67 -4.45 17.66 27.82
N LEU A 68 -3.40 18.05 27.10
CA LEU A 68 -2.50 19.14 27.50
C LEU A 68 -3.10 20.52 27.25
N GLN A 69 -3.87 20.70 26.18
CA GLN A 69 -4.46 22.00 25.83
C GLN A 69 -5.77 22.30 26.56
N GLY A 70 -6.42 21.29 27.13
CA GLY A 70 -7.75 21.44 27.75
C GLY A 70 -8.90 21.66 26.75
N GLU A 71 -8.60 21.77 25.45
CA GLU A 71 -9.57 21.91 24.38
C GLU A 71 -9.80 20.58 23.65
N ILE A 72 -10.91 19.91 23.98
CA ILE A 72 -11.29 18.62 23.40
C ILE A 72 -11.45 18.72 21.87
N GLY A 73 -12.03 19.82 21.38
CA GLY A 73 -12.27 20.05 19.95
C GLY A 73 -10.98 20.10 19.13
N MET A 74 -9.98 20.84 19.60
CA MET A 74 -8.68 20.94 18.94
C MET A 74 -7.97 19.58 18.89
N GLY A 75 -8.03 18.82 19.99
CA GLY A 75 -7.49 17.47 20.06
C GLY A 75 -8.09 16.50 19.04
N ILE A 76 -9.42 16.52 18.90
CA ILE A 76 -10.13 15.70 17.90
C ILE A 76 -9.71 16.08 16.47
N ALA A 77 -9.63 17.38 16.19
CA ALA A 77 -9.22 17.88 14.87
C ALA A 77 -7.78 17.43 14.53
N VAL A 78 -6.83 17.66 15.44
CA VAL A 78 -5.42 17.27 15.26
C VAL A 78 -5.30 15.77 15.05
N ARG A 79 -5.98 14.95 15.87
CA ARG A 79 -5.95 13.49 15.73
C ARG A 79 -6.46 13.04 14.36
N THR A 80 -7.60 13.57 13.94
CA THR A 80 -8.23 13.20 12.67
C THR A 80 -7.35 13.60 11.49
N ILE A 81 -6.74 14.78 11.53
CA ILE A 81 -5.81 15.24 10.50
C ILE A 81 -4.60 14.31 10.41
N LEU A 82 -3.98 13.97 11.55
CA LEU A 82 -2.81 13.10 11.59
C LEU A 82 -3.12 11.69 11.06
N GLU A 83 -4.24 11.11 11.49
CA GLU A 83 -4.65 9.78 11.05
C GLU A 83 -4.98 9.74 9.55
N LEU A 84 -5.74 10.71 9.05
CA LEU A 84 -6.04 10.80 7.62
C LEU A 84 -4.77 11.05 6.81
N PHE A 85 -3.86 11.88 7.30
CA PHE A 85 -2.58 12.14 6.64
C PHE A 85 -1.74 10.86 6.55
N ALA A 86 -1.64 10.08 7.63
CA ALA A 86 -0.92 8.81 7.64
C ALA A 86 -1.56 7.78 6.72
N LEU A 87 -2.89 7.63 6.78
CA LEU A 87 -3.65 6.75 5.90
C LEU A 87 -3.38 7.09 4.43
N VAL A 88 -3.56 8.36 4.05
CA VAL A 88 -3.35 8.83 2.68
C VAL A 88 -1.90 8.60 2.25
N SER A 89 -0.92 8.92 3.10
CA SER A 89 0.50 8.79 2.77
C SER A 89 0.92 7.33 2.58
N ILE A 90 0.54 6.44 3.50
CA ILE A 90 0.86 5.01 3.44
C ILE A 90 0.19 4.38 2.22
N VAL A 91 -1.12 4.60 2.04
CA VAL A 91 -1.87 4.01 0.91
C VAL A 91 -1.36 4.57 -0.41
N ALA A 92 -1.10 5.87 -0.53
CA ALA A 92 -0.57 6.45 -1.76
C ALA A 92 0.84 5.91 -2.10
N PHE A 93 1.71 5.77 -1.11
CA PHE A 93 3.04 5.20 -1.29
C PHE A 93 2.98 3.73 -1.73
N CYS A 94 2.20 2.91 -1.02
CA CYS A 94 2.04 1.50 -1.35
C CYS A 94 1.33 1.29 -2.69
N ALA A 95 0.27 2.04 -3.00
CA ALA A 95 -0.45 1.94 -4.26
C ALA A 95 0.45 2.28 -5.46
N ARG A 96 1.37 3.24 -5.29
CA ARG A 96 2.40 3.53 -6.31
C ARG A 96 3.39 2.38 -6.48
N ARG A 97 3.75 1.69 -5.41
CA ARG A 97 4.76 0.62 -5.42
C ARG A 97 4.21 -0.73 -5.89
N TRP A 98 2.93 -0.99 -5.65
CA TRP A 98 2.28 -2.29 -5.79
C TRP A 98 1.05 -2.18 -6.70
N GLN A 99 1.29 -1.94 -7.98
CA GLN A 99 0.24 -1.55 -8.94
C GLN A 99 -0.64 -2.73 -9.39
N ASP A 100 -0.12 -3.96 -9.29
CA ASP A 100 -0.79 -5.17 -9.80
C ASP A 100 -1.90 -5.69 -8.87
N TYR A 101 -2.17 -5.00 -7.74
CA TYR A 101 -3.18 -5.44 -6.78
C TYR A 101 -4.52 -4.75 -7.03
N GLY A 102 -5.55 -5.57 -7.27
CA GLY A 102 -6.92 -5.10 -7.45
C GLY A 102 -7.58 -4.57 -6.17
N TRP A 103 -8.76 -3.97 -6.34
CA TRP A 103 -9.51 -3.28 -5.26
C TRP A 103 -9.69 -4.15 -4.00
N GLY A 104 -10.04 -5.42 -4.15
CA GLY A 104 -10.28 -6.30 -2.99
C GLY A 104 -9.09 -6.40 -2.02
N PHE A 105 -7.85 -6.30 -2.52
CA PHE A 105 -6.65 -6.30 -1.68
C PHE A 105 -6.58 -5.04 -0.79
N TRP A 106 -6.78 -3.86 -1.39
CA TRP A 106 -6.70 -2.59 -0.69
C TRP A 106 -7.84 -2.40 0.31
N LEU A 107 -9.05 -2.76 -0.09
CA LEU A 107 -10.24 -2.70 0.75
C LEU A 107 -10.11 -3.62 1.98
N SER A 108 -9.69 -4.87 1.77
CA SER A 108 -9.50 -5.82 2.87
C SER A 108 -8.36 -5.39 3.81
N ALA A 109 -7.23 -4.89 3.27
CA ALA A 109 -6.11 -4.40 4.09
C ALA A 109 -6.49 -3.14 4.90
N ALA A 110 -7.19 -2.18 4.28
CA ALA A 110 -7.65 -0.98 4.98
C ALA A 110 -8.66 -1.31 6.08
N THR A 111 -9.60 -2.20 5.79
CA THR A 111 -10.59 -2.69 6.77
C THR A 111 -9.90 -3.42 7.92
N ALA A 112 -8.99 -4.35 7.62
CA ALA A 112 -8.25 -5.09 8.64
C ALA A 112 -7.38 -4.15 9.50
N GLY A 113 -6.72 -3.17 8.89
CA GLY A 113 -5.92 -2.18 9.60
C GLY A 113 -6.75 -1.35 10.57
N TYR A 114 -7.96 -0.96 10.16
CA TYR A 114 -8.90 -0.26 11.02
C TYR A 114 -9.35 -1.13 12.20
N LEU A 115 -9.72 -2.40 11.94
CA LEU A 115 -10.18 -3.33 12.98
C LEU A 115 -9.07 -3.70 13.98
N LEU A 116 -7.81 -3.65 13.57
CA LEU A 116 -6.67 -3.89 14.46
C LEU A 116 -6.30 -2.67 15.31
N ASN A 117 -6.74 -1.46 14.94
CA ASN A 117 -6.53 -0.27 15.76
C ASN A 117 -7.42 -0.35 17.02
N PRO A 118 -6.86 -0.43 18.25
CA PRO A 118 -7.67 -0.53 19.46
C PRO A 118 -8.65 0.63 19.66
N LEU A 119 -8.31 1.82 19.14
CA LEU A 119 -9.15 3.02 19.25
C LEU A 119 -10.39 2.97 18.35
N SER A 120 -10.41 2.10 17.33
CA SER A 120 -11.57 1.98 16.45
C SER A 120 -12.77 1.34 17.14
N TRP A 121 -12.52 0.41 18.06
CA TRP A 121 -13.54 -0.28 18.85
C TRP A 121 -14.28 0.65 19.83
N THR A 122 -13.65 1.74 20.24
CA THR A 122 -14.25 2.75 21.11
C THR A 122 -14.95 3.87 20.33
N GLY A 123 -14.95 3.81 18.99
CA GLY A 123 -15.40 4.91 18.13
C GLY A 123 -14.55 6.17 18.29
N GLN A 124 -13.28 5.97 18.68
CA GLN A 124 -12.29 7.01 18.89
C GLN A 124 -11.09 6.81 17.95
N ALA A 125 -11.28 6.24 16.77
CA ALA A 125 -10.26 6.31 15.72
C ALA A 125 -10.36 7.68 15.03
N LEU A 126 -11.53 8.04 14.50
CA LEU A 126 -11.74 9.34 13.85
C LEU A 126 -12.71 10.24 14.65
N ALA A 127 -12.97 11.44 14.13
CA ALA A 127 -13.88 12.41 14.73
C ALA A 127 -15.36 11.99 14.77
N GLY A 128 -15.73 10.72 14.60
CA GLY A 128 -17.11 10.27 14.61
C GLY A 128 -17.89 10.70 15.86
N ARG A 129 -17.22 10.80 17.02
CA ARG A 129 -17.82 11.32 18.27
C ARG A 129 -18.21 12.80 18.23
N ALA A 130 -17.63 13.60 17.33
CA ALA A 130 -18.05 14.99 17.15
C ALA A 130 -19.39 15.10 16.41
N VAL A 131 -19.75 14.08 15.62
CA VAL A 131 -20.98 14.05 14.82
C VAL A 131 -22.09 13.27 15.52
N LEU A 132 -21.73 12.17 16.20
CA LEU A 132 -22.66 11.32 16.93
C LEU A 132 -22.37 11.38 18.44
N PRO A 133 -23.30 11.92 19.26
CA PRO A 133 -23.06 12.15 20.69
C PRO A 133 -22.98 10.87 21.52
N SER A 134 -23.52 9.74 21.04
CA SER A 134 -23.43 8.45 21.73
C SER A 134 -22.23 7.66 21.26
N ALA A 135 -21.30 7.36 22.17
CA ALA A 135 -20.25 6.38 21.92
C ALA A 135 -20.88 5.00 21.72
N GLY A 136 -20.89 4.53 20.48
CA GLY A 136 -21.54 3.27 20.15
C GLY A 136 -21.17 2.73 18.77
N PRO A 137 -21.78 1.60 18.36
CA PRO A 137 -21.49 0.95 17.09
C PRO A 137 -21.73 1.85 15.89
N ALA A 138 -22.67 2.80 15.97
CA ALA A 138 -22.92 3.78 14.92
C ALA A 138 -21.69 4.68 14.66
N THR A 139 -21.01 5.14 15.70
CA THR A 139 -19.78 5.95 15.57
C THR A 139 -18.66 5.14 14.93
N ALA A 140 -18.47 3.89 15.37
CA ALA A 140 -17.46 3.01 14.80
C ALA A 140 -17.73 2.68 13.32
N LEU A 141 -19.01 2.56 12.92
CA LEU A 141 -19.40 2.39 11.52
C LEU A 141 -19.11 3.63 10.68
N VAL A 142 -19.41 4.83 11.17
CA VAL A 142 -19.09 6.08 10.46
C VAL A 142 -17.59 6.24 10.27
N ASP A 143 -16.81 5.96 11.32
CA ASP A 143 -15.35 5.99 11.26
C ASP A 143 -14.81 4.96 10.26
N LEU A 144 -15.33 3.72 10.29
CA LEU A 144 -14.94 2.66 9.35
C LEU A 144 -15.26 3.05 7.90
N VAL A 145 -16.46 3.55 7.63
CA VAL A 145 -16.88 3.99 6.29
C VAL A 145 -16.00 5.14 5.80
N THR A 146 -15.67 6.08 6.68
CA THR A 146 -14.78 7.21 6.35
C THR A 146 -13.36 6.71 6.05
N TRP A 147 -12.82 5.85 6.90
CA TRP A 147 -11.50 5.25 6.74
C TRP A 147 -11.37 4.48 5.42
N VAL A 148 -12.29 3.56 5.19
CA VAL A 148 -12.33 2.75 3.97
C VAL A 148 -12.61 3.62 2.74
N GLY A 149 -13.48 4.61 2.86
CA GLY A 149 -13.80 5.56 1.79
C GLY A 149 -12.60 6.41 1.37
N VAL A 150 -11.82 6.93 2.33
CA VAL A 150 -10.60 7.70 2.05
C VAL A 150 -9.52 6.81 1.43
N ALA A 151 -9.26 5.64 2.01
CA ALA A 151 -8.35 4.67 1.39
C ALA A 151 -8.79 4.34 -0.04
N SER A 152 -10.12 4.22 -0.23
CA SER A 152 -10.71 3.93 -1.53
C SER A 152 -10.43 5.04 -2.56
N ALA A 153 -10.73 6.28 -2.17
CA ALA A 153 -10.48 7.44 -3.01
C ALA A 153 -9.00 7.58 -3.40
N VAL A 154 -8.08 7.29 -2.47
CA VAL A 154 -6.62 7.40 -2.73
C VAL A 154 -6.18 6.43 -3.80
N VAL A 155 -6.49 5.13 -3.71
CA VAL A 155 -6.05 4.17 -4.75
C VAL A 155 -6.71 4.49 -6.09
N TRP A 156 -7.99 4.91 -6.10
CA TRP A 156 -8.66 5.30 -7.34
C TRP A 156 -7.98 6.49 -8.02
N LEU A 157 -7.61 7.53 -7.26
CA LEU A 157 -6.86 8.68 -7.76
C LEU A 157 -5.46 8.28 -8.25
N GLN A 158 -4.77 7.36 -7.55
CA GLN A 158 -3.47 6.87 -8.01
C GLN A 158 -3.58 6.05 -9.28
N GLY A 159 -4.62 5.22 -9.43
CA GLY A 159 -4.91 4.48 -10.65
C GLY A 159 -5.10 5.40 -11.85
N ARG A 160 -5.93 6.45 -11.72
CA ARG A 160 -6.15 7.44 -12.79
C ARG A 160 -4.91 8.22 -13.20
N ARG A 161 -4.01 8.54 -12.27
CA ARG A 161 -2.75 9.23 -12.60
C ARG A 161 -1.83 8.43 -13.52
N HIS A 162 -1.99 7.11 -13.58
CA HIS A 162 -1.19 6.24 -14.45
C HIS A 162 -1.79 6.06 -15.85
N GLU A 163 -3.07 6.40 -16.05
CA GLU A 163 -3.69 6.48 -17.37
C GLU A 163 -3.34 7.79 -18.11
N GLY A 164 -2.48 8.63 -17.51
CA GLY A 164 -1.95 9.82 -18.17
C GLY A 164 -1.22 9.46 -19.48
N PRO A 165 -1.26 10.34 -20.50
CA PRO A 165 -0.67 10.06 -21.79
C PRO A 165 0.81 9.65 -21.63
N PRO A 166 1.27 8.60 -22.34
CA PRO A 166 2.65 8.16 -22.24
C PRO A 166 3.57 9.35 -22.50
N ILE A 167 4.57 9.53 -21.63
CA ILE A 167 5.57 10.60 -21.80
C ILE A 167 6.09 10.52 -23.24
N PRO A 168 5.88 11.57 -24.05
CA PRO A 168 6.31 11.63 -25.44
C PRO A 168 7.78 11.20 -25.55
N ALA A 169 8.11 10.39 -26.55
CA ALA A 169 9.43 9.76 -26.67
C ALA A 169 10.57 10.81 -26.71
N ASP A 170 10.28 11.96 -27.29
CA ASP A 170 11.08 13.19 -27.36
C ASP A 170 11.50 13.74 -25.99
N VAL A 171 10.63 13.67 -24.98
CA VAL A 171 10.97 14.12 -23.61
C VAL A 171 11.87 13.11 -22.89
N ARG A 172 11.76 11.83 -23.28
CA ARG A 172 12.57 10.73 -22.69
C ARG A 172 14.03 10.78 -23.14
N GLU A 173 14.29 11.27 -24.36
CA GLU A 173 15.64 11.46 -24.88
C GLU A 173 16.35 12.66 -24.25
N LEU A 174 15.61 13.69 -23.81
CA LEU A 174 16.18 14.87 -23.14
C LEU A 174 16.59 14.63 -21.67
N LEU A 175 16.14 13.54 -21.06
CA LEU A 175 16.42 13.18 -19.66
C LEU A 175 17.50 12.09 -19.51
N ARG A 176 18.12 11.67 -20.60
CA ARG A 176 19.31 10.79 -20.62
C ARG A 176 20.58 11.60 -20.83
#